data_AF-A0A496QID4-F1
#
_entry.id   AF-A0A496QID4-F1
#
_cell.length_a   1.000
_cell.length_b   1.000
_cell.length_c   1.000
_cell.angle_alpha   90.00
_cell.angle_beta   90.00
_cell.angle_gamma   90.00
#
_symmetry.space_group_name_H-M   'P 1'
#
loop_
_entity.id
_entity.type
_entity.pdbx_description
1 polymer ?
#
loop_
_entity_poly.entity_id
_entity_poly.type
_entity_poly.pdbx_seq_one_letter_code
_entity_poly.pdbx_strand_id
1 'polypeptide(L)'
;MYWSGETRMREIVPVSKVKNVLRFEKKDKGISPGRTVRYQWLRLVRLRGDPFVLARGIAIGTFIGLTPTIPFHTILIIFFCAAGRGNLVAGLVVSLLVSNPLTIPLQYYLSWKVGTILTGSSLSWEQVKYLMGLARDASMLEAVKLIYINSFRSMVSVLLGGIVFSLPFAITSYFSALYLYIRRQKRRMNNLIKNNHNDSESSKEISHN
;
A
#
# COMPACT_ATOMS: atom_id res chain seq x y z
N MET A 1 -73.81 8.77 -19.69
CA MET A 1 -73.81 9.59 -18.46
C MET A 1 -73.96 8.63 -17.29
N TYR A 2 -73.04 8.72 -16.33
CA TYR A 2 -72.92 8.00 -15.04
C TYR A 2 -72.31 6.59 -14.98
N TRP A 3 -71.17 6.59 -14.28
CA TRP A 3 -70.43 5.52 -13.64
C TRP A 3 -71.19 4.91 -12.45
N SER A 4 -71.00 3.61 -12.23
CA SER A 4 -71.05 2.91 -10.93
C SER A 4 -70.20 1.64 -11.16
N GLY A 5 -69.14 1.30 -10.44
CA GLY A 5 -68.87 1.45 -9.02
C GLY A 5 -68.66 0.06 -8.42
N GLU A 6 -67.63 -0.68 -8.85
CA GLU A 6 -67.31 -2.00 -8.26
C GLU A 6 -65.84 -2.05 -7.83
N THR A 7 -65.67 -1.98 -6.51
CA THR A 7 -64.46 -2.16 -5.73
C THR A 7 -63.83 -3.53 -5.96
N ARG A 8 -62.71 -3.61 -6.71
CA ARG A 8 -61.86 -4.81 -6.65
C ARG A 8 -60.98 -4.73 -5.42
N MET A 9 -61.26 -5.64 -4.49
CA MET A 9 -60.49 -5.90 -3.29
C MET A 9 -58.98 -5.93 -3.59
N ARG A 10 -58.23 -5.24 -2.74
CA ARG A 10 -56.77 -5.35 -2.65
C ARG A 10 -56.43 -6.79 -2.33
N GLU A 11 -55.85 -7.49 -3.30
CA GLU A 11 -55.25 -8.80 -3.08
C GLU A 11 -54.08 -8.60 -2.11
N ILE A 12 -54.32 -8.98 -0.86
CA ILE A 12 -53.39 -8.85 0.25
C ILE A 12 -52.27 -9.86 -0.02
N VAL A 13 -51.14 -9.36 -0.52
CA VAL A 13 -49.96 -10.20 -0.79
C VAL A 13 -49.56 -10.89 0.52
N PRO A 14 -49.47 -12.24 0.57
CA PRO A 14 -49.27 -12.95 1.82
C PRO A 14 -47.95 -12.56 2.50
N VAL A 15 -48.05 -12.13 3.76
CA VAL A 15 -46.99 -11.63 4.65
C VAL A 15 -45.83 -12.64 4.85
N SER A 16 -46.03 -13.91 4.49
CA SER A 16 -45.01 -14.95 4.55
C SER A 16 -43.82 -14.70 3.61
N LYS A 17 -43.99 -13.94 2.52
CA LYS A 17 -42.92 -13.67 1.55
C LYS A 17 -41.95 -12.57 1.99
N VAL A 18 -42.31 -11.74 2.98
CA VAL A 18 -41.48 -10.62 3.45
C VAL A 18 -40.37 -11.08 4.40
N LYS A 19 -40.52 -12.23 5.07
CA LYS A 19 -39.52 -12.74 6.03
C LYS A 19 -38.17 -13.12 5.38
N ASN A 20 -38.14 -13.36 4.07
CA ASN A 20 -36.90 -13.72 3.37
C ASN A 20 -36.09 -12.51 2.89
N VAL A 21 -36.63 -11.28 2.98
CA VAL A 21 -35.92 -10.07 2.53
C VAL A 21 -35.06 -9.47 3.64
N LEU A 22 -35.36 -9.75 4.91
CA LEU A 22 -34.67 -9.15 6.07
C LEU A 22 -33.65 -10.07 6.74
N ARG A 23 -33.27 -11.20 6.11
CA ARG A 23 -32.25 -12.12 6.66
C ARG A 23 -30.94 -12.16 5.89
N PHE A 24 -30.63 -11.10 5.15
CA PHE A 24 -29.23 -10.74 4.92
C PHE A 24 -28.71 -10.00 6.14
N GLU A 25 -28.63 -10.74 7.25
CA GLU A 25 -27.77 -10.37 8.37
C GLU A 25 -26.34 -10.40 7.81
N LYS A 26 -25.95 -9.27 7.26
CA LYS A 26 -24.61 -8.99 6.77
C LYS A 26 -23.73 -9.15 8.00
N LYS A 27 -23.18 -10.36 8.15
CA LYS A 27 -22.21 -10.67 9.18
C LYS A 27 -21.06 -9.70 8.96
N ASP A 28 -21.05 -8.62 9.74
CA ASP A 28 -19.94 -7.68 9.86
C ASP A 28 -18.80 -8.45 10.51
N LYS A 29 -18.16 -9.29 9.70
CA LYS A 29 -16.90 -9.93 10.02
C LYS A 29 -15.92 -8.78 10.00
N GLY A 30 -15.58 -8.30 11.20
CA GLY A 30 -14.62 -7.24 11.46
C GLY A 30 -13.43 -7.29 10.51
N ILE A 31 -12.91 -6.10 10.20
CA ILE A 31 -11.85 -5.81 9.24
C ILE A 31 -10.72 -6.86 9.37
N SER A 32 -10.81 -7.94 8.59
CA SER A 32 -9.77 -8.95 8.59
C SER A 32 -8.62 -8.40 7.74
N PRO A 33 -7.40 -8.20 8.27
CA PRO A 33 -6.32 -7.55 7.55
C PRO A 33 -5.99 -8.24 6.21
N GLY A 34 -6.20 -9.57 6.12
CA GLY A 34 -6.00 -10.33 4.89
C GLY A 34 -6.92 -9.93 3.72
N ARG A 35 -8.14 -9.43 3.99
CA ARG A 35 -9.02 -8.94 2.92
C ARG A 35 -8.52 -7.62 2.35
N THR A 36 -8.15 -6.68 3.21
CA THR A 36 -7.63 -5.36 2.79
C THR A 36 -6.37 -5.52 1.97
N VAL A 37 -5.41 -6.34 2.41
CA VAL A 37 -4.19 -6.65 1.65
C VAL A 37 -4.52 -7.25 0.28
N ARG A 38 -5.47 -8.20 0.23
CA ARG A 38 -5.93 -8.79 -1.04
C ARG A 38 -6.57 -7.75 -1.97
N TYR A 39 -7.39 -6.83 -1.44
CA TYR A 39 -8.00 -5.78 -2.25
C TYR A 39 -6.97 -4.80 -2.82
N GLN A 40 -6.00 -4.38 -2.02
CA GLN A 40 -4.93 -3.50 -2.47
C GLN A 40 -4.02 -4.20 -3.49
N TRP A 41 -3.72 -5.49 -3.28
CA TRP A 41 -3.01 -6.30 -4.27
C TRP A 41 -3.78 -6.41 -5.58
N LEU A 42 -5.08 -6.71 -5.54
CA LEU A 42 -5.92 -6.75 -6.74
C LEU A 42 -5.97 -5.39 -7.45
N ARG A 43 -5.97 -4.29 -6.68
CA ARG A 43 -5.88 -2.93 -7.24
C ARG A 43 -4.56 -2.76 -7.98
N LEU A 44 -3.41 -3.10 -7.37
CA LEU A 44 -2.10 -3.09 -8.04
C LEU A 44 -2.12 -3.90 -9.34
N VAL A 45 -2.61 -5.13 -9.29
CA VAL A 45 -2.64 -6.05 -10.45
C VAL A 45 -3.54 -5.56 -11.58
N ARG A 46 -4.55 -4.75 -11.27
CA ARG A 46 -5.46 -4.17 -12.27
C ARG A 46 -4.89 -2.94 -12.97
N LEU A 47 -3.80 -2.35 -12.49
CA LEU A 47 -3.20 -1.22 -13.18
C LEU A 47 -2.72 -1.63 -14.57
N ARG A 48 -3.18 -0.87 -15.56
CA ARG A 48 -2.80 -1.02 -16.96
C ARG A 48 -1.79 0.06 -17.27
N GLY A 49 -0.65 -0.33 -17.82
CA GLY A 49 0.43 0.59 -18.16
C GLY A 49 1.71 -0.17 -18.50
N ASP A 50 2.73 0.61 -18.85
CA ASP A 50 4.06 0.08 -19.12
C ASP A 50 4.63 -0.61 -17.85
N PRO A 51 5.14 -1.86 -17.96
CA PRO A 51 5.66 -2.61 -16.83
C PRO A 51 6.85 -1.90 -16.14
N PHE A 52 7.67 -1.16 -16.87
CA PHE A 52 8.79 -0.39 -16.32
C PHE A 52 8.31 0.79 -15.48
N VAL A 53 7.33 1.55 -15.98
CA VAL A 53 6.74 2.70 -15.24
C VAL A 53 6.07 2.23 -13.94
N LEU A 54 5.42 1.07 -14.01
CA LEU A 54 4.75 0.46 -12.86
C LEU A 54 5.75 -0.07 -11.84
N ALA A 55 6.81 -0.75 -12.29
CA ALA A 55 7.90 -1.22 -11.44
C ALA A 55 8.64 -0.07 -10.74
N ARG A 56 8.89 1.05 -11.43
CA ARG A 56 9.46 2.27 -10.82
C ARG A 56 8.58 2.81 -9.70
N GLY A 57 7.27 2.92 -9.93
CA GLY A 57 6.32 3.34 -8.90
C GLY A 57 6.36 2.43 -7.67
N ILE A 58 6.39 1.11 -7.87
CA ILE A 58 6.48 0.10 -6.80
C ILE A 58 7.78 0.23 -6.00
N ALA A 59 8.91 0.41 -6.67
CA ALA A 59 10.21 0.59 -6.05
C ALA A 59 10.24 1.84 -5.16
N ILE A 60 9.77 2.97 -5.69
CA ILE A 60 9.68 4.25 -4.97
C ILE A 60 8.74 4.12 -3.75
N GLY A 61 7.57 3.50 -3.93
CA GLY A 61 6.63 3.24 -2.85
C GLY A 61 7.18 2.34 -1.75
N THR A 62 7.99 1.34 -2.12
CA THR A 62 8.67 0.44 -1.17
C THR A 62 9.76 1.19 -0.40
N PHE A 63 10.58 1.96 -1.10
CA PHE A 63 11.65 2.75 -0.51
C PHE A 63 11.10 3.72 0.53
N ILE A 64 10.12 4.53 0.13
CA ILE A 64 9.54 5.53 1.02
C ILE A 64 8.72 4.85 2.10
N GLY A 65 7.93 3.81 1.80
CA GLY A 65 7.12 3.09 2.77
C GLY A 65 7.92 2.40 3.89
N LEU A 66 9.17 1.98 3.62
CA LEU A 66 10.06 1.42 4.65
C LEU A 66 10.82 2.47 5.44
N THR A 67 10.95 3.68 4.89
CA THR A 67 11.67 4.77 5.58
C THR A 67 10.71 5.43 6.57
N PRO A 68 11.03 5.52 7.88
CA PRO A 68 10.12 6.02 8.92
C PRO A 68 9.94 7.55 8.82
N THR A 69 9.22 8.01 7.81
CA THR A 69 9.05 9.43 7.42
C THR A 69 7.62 9.92 7.66
N ILE A 70 6.89 9.32 8.59
CA ILE A 70 5.54 9.77 8.98
C ILE A 70 5.69 11.17 9.60
N PRO A 71 4.95 12.21 9.14
CA PRO A 71 3.76 12.20 8.28
C PRO A 71 3.99 12.49 6.78
N PHE A 72 5.22 12.74 6.36
CA PHE A 72 5.55 13.25 5.02
C PHE A 72 5.57 12.19 3.90
N HIS A 73 5.31 10.91 4.19
CA HIS A 73 5.32 9.81 3.21
C HIS A 73 4.59 10.13 1.90
N THR A 74 3.35 10.63 1.96
CA THR A 74 2.55 10.88 0.76
C THR A 74 3.20 11.92 -0.15
N ILE A 75 3.71 13.01 0.43
CA ILE A 75 4.36 14.09 -0.31
C ILE A 75 5.66 13.58 -0.95
N LEU A 76 6.46 12.82 -0.20
CA LEU A 76 7.66 12.19 -0.72
C LEU A 76 7.33 11.24 -1.87
N ILE A 77 6.30 10.40 -1.74
CA ILE A 77 5.91 9.45 -2.81
C ILE A 77 5.51 10.21 -4.06
N ILE A 78 4.72 11.29 -3.93
CA ILE A 78 4.33 12.13 -5.06
C ILE A 78 5.57 12.72 -5.73
N PHE A 79 6.46 13.33 -4.94
CA PHE A 79 7.68 13.97 -5.42
C PHE A 79 8.60 12.97 -6.16
N PHE A 80 8.91 11.84 -5.53
CA PHE A 80 9.79 10.83 -6.13
C PHE A 80 9.13 10.12 -7.32
N CYS A 81 7.82 9.85 -7.29
CA CYS A 81 7.13 9.28 -8.46
C CYS A 81 7.15 10.26 -9.63
N ALA A 82 6.94 11.56 -9.38
CA ALA A 82 7.02 12.58 -10.42
C ALA A 82 8.44 12.67 -11.00
N ALA A 83 9.46 12.72 -10.14
CA ALA A 83 10.87 12.78 -10.56
C ALA A 83 11.31 11.52 -11.32
N GLY A 84 10.95 10.33 -10.82
CA GLY A 84 11.29 9.04 -11.43
C GLY A 84 10.41 8.65 -12.63
N ARG A 85 9.42 9.49 -12.99
CA ARG A 85 8.38 9.19 -13.98
C ARG A 85 7.72 7.83 -13.73
N GLY A 86 7.50 7.52 -12.46
CA GLY A 86 6.89 6.28 -11.99
C GLY A 86 5.39 6.44 -11.80
N ASN A 87 4.67 5.32 -11.80
CA ASN A 87 3.23 5.36 -11.56
C ASN A 87 2.89 5.62 -10.09
N LEU A 88 2.33 6.81 -9.81
CA LEU A 88 1.99 7.29 -8.48
C LEU A 88 1.07 6.33 -7.70
N VAL A 89 0.02 5.84 -8.36
CA VAL A 89 -0.97 4.96 -7.71
C VAL A 89 -0.32 3.68 -7.20
N ALA A 90 0.61 3.10 -7.97
CA ALA A 90 1.30 1.90 -7.54
C ALA A 90 2.26 2.16 -6.38
N GLY A 91 2.95 3.29 -6.39
CA GLY A 91 3.78 3.69 -5.25
C GLY A 91 2.97 3.86 -3.97
N LEU A 92 1.83 4.54 -4.03
CA LEU A 92 0.95 4.72 -2.87
C LEU A 92 0.38 3.39 -2.37
N VAL A 93 -0.11 2.52 -3.26
CA VAL A 93 -0.68 1.24 -2.82
C VAL A 93 0.39 0.32 -2.23
N VAL A 94 1.60 0.25 -2.80
CA VAL A 94 2.69 -0.53 -2.22
C VAL A 94 3.14 0.05 -0.88
N SER A 95 3.29 1.38 -0.77
CA SER A 95 3.62 2.00 0.51
C SER A 95 2.59 1.65 1.58
N LEU A 96 1.29 1.67 1.27
CA LEU A 96 0.24 1.27 2.22
C LEU A 96 0.28 -0.22 2.59
N LEU A 97 0.69 -1.08 1.67
CA LEU A 97 0.86 -2.51 1.94
C LEU A 97 2.05 -2.77 2.87
N VAL A 98 3.12 -1.99 2.72
CA VAL A 98 4.34 -2.13 3.49
C VAL A 98 4.21 -1.43 4.85
N SER A 99 3.65 -0.23 4.88
CA SER A 99 3.43 0.61 6.07
C SER A 99 2.06 0.34 6.70
N ASN A 100 1.92 -0.83 7.32
CA ASN A 100 0.73 -1.22 8.08
C ASN A 100 0.92 -0.79 9.55
N PRO A 101 -0.14 -0.34 10.27
CA PRO A 101 -0.07 -0.10 11.73
C PRO A 101 0.67 -1.17 12.54
N LEU A 102 0.61 -2.43 12.11
CA LEU A 102 1.34 -3.54 12.74
C LEU A 102 2.84 -3.59 12.37
N THR A 103 3.23 -3.16 11.17
CA THR A 103 4.62 -3.19 10.71
C THR A 103 5.39 -1.92 11.06
N ILE A 104 4.71 -0.80 11.30
CA ILE A 104 5.33 0.49 11.66
C ILE A 104 6.27 0.34 12.88
N PRO A 105 5.86 -0.25 14.03
CA PRO A 105 6.77 -0.40 15.17
C PRO A 105 8.02 -1.21 14.84
N LEU A 106 7.88 -2.25 14.03
CA LEU A 106 8.99 -3.09 13.59
C LEU A 106 9.94 -2.33 12.66
N GLN A 107 9.41 -1.55 11.72
CA GLN A 107 10.20 -0.70 10.81
C GLN A 107 11.03 0.33 11.56
N TYR A 108 10.43 1.00 12.56
CA TYR A 108 11.12 1.95 13.42
C TYR A 108 12.23 1.28 14.22
N TYR A 109 11.96 0.11 14.82
CA TYR A 109 12.97 -0.65 15.55
C TYR A 109 14.14 -1.08 14.67
N LEU A 110 13.86 -1.61 13.46
CA LEU A 110 14.89 -2.01 12.51
C LEU A 110 15.70 -0.80 12.02
N SER A 111 15.04 0.31 11.69
CA SER A 111 15.71 1.54 11.25
C SER A 111 16.59 2.12 12.36
N TRP A 112 16.13 2.09 13.61
CA TRP A 112 16.94 2.48 14.76
C TRP A 112 18.14 1.55 14.94
N LYS A 113 17.93 0.23 14.91
CA LYS A 113 19.02 -0.76 15.06
C LYS A 113 20.07 -0.61 13.96
N VAL A 114 19.66 -0.50 12.71
CA VAL A 114 20.56 -0.27 11.57
C VAL A 114 21.26 1.08 11.70
N GLY A 115 20.53 2.14 12.07
CA GLY A 115 21.08 3.48 12.28
C GLY A 115 22.12 3.53 13.40
N THR A 116 21.87 2.88 14.54
CA THR A 116 22.82 2.79 15.65
C THR A 116 24.09 2.05 15.26
N ILE A 117 23.99 0.97 14.47
CA ILE A 117 25.16 0.26 13.93
C ILE A 117 25.94 1.19 12.99
N LEU A 118 25.26 1.93 12.13
CA LEU A 118 25.88 2.78 11.11
C LEU A 118 26.55 4.03 11.69
N THR A 119 25.90 4.68 12.66
CA THR A 119 26.35 5.96 13.24
C THR A 119 27.20 5.75 14.49
N GLY A 120 27.25 4.54 15.04
CA GLY A 120 27.96 4.23 16.30
C GLY A 120 27.41 4.94 17.53
N SER A 121 26.34 5.73 17.36
CA SER A 121 25.66 6.45 18.43
C SER A 121 24.68 5.51 19.11
N SER A 122 25.16 4.81 20.13
CA SER A 122 24.29 4.22 21.14
C SER A 122 23.54 5.34 21.84
N LEU A 123 22.34 5.70 21.36
CA LEU A 123 21.34 6.30 22.24
C LEU A 123 20.91 5.23 23.23
N SER A 124 21.78 5.00 24.21
CA SER A 124 21.54 4.17 25.36
C SER A 124 20.39 4.80 26.15
N TRP A 125 19.53 3.96 26.72
CA TRP A 125 18.58 4.36 27.75
C TRP A 125 19.25 5.15 28.90
N GLU A 126 20.56 4.99 29.09
CA GLU A 126 21.37 5.77 30.01
C GLU A 126 21.56 7.23 29.58
N GLN A 127 21.69 7.53 28.28
CA GLN A 127 21.76 8.92 27.82
C GLN A 127 20.41 9.63 27.99
N VAL A 128 19.30 8.93 27.81
CA VAL A 128 17.96 9.47 28.09
C VAL A 128 17.81 9.76 29.59
N LYS A 129 18.25 8.84 30.47
CA LYS A 129 18.26 9.07 31.93
C LYS A 129 19.22 10.19 32.34
N TYR A 130 20.38 10.30 31.71
CA TYR A 130 21.37 11.34 31.94
C TYR A 130 20.86 12.73 31.51
N LEU A 131 20.22 12.83 30.34
CA LEU A 131 19.56 14.06 29.89
C LEU A 131 18.38 14.44 30.80
N MET A 132 17.62 13.46 31.29
CA MET A 132 16.50 13.71 32.23
C MET A 132 16.99 14.16 33.60
N GLY A 133 18.18 13.70 34.03
CA GLY A 133 18.89 14.15 35.22
C GLY A 133 19.45 15.57 35.07
N LEU A 134 20.15 15.88 33.97
CA LEU A 134 20.68 17.22 33.72
C LEU A 134 19.59 18.27 33.48
N ALA A 135 18.44 17.90 32.91
CA ALA A 135 17.33 18.82 32.71
C ALA A 135 16.70 19.34 34.03
N ARG A 136 16.99 18.72 35.17
CA ARG A 136 16.61 19.23 36.50
C ARG A 136 17.51 20.38 36.98
N ASP A 137 18.78 20.38 36.60
CA ASP A 137 19.80 21.28 37.15
C ASP A 137 20.34 22.28 36.11
N ALA A 138 20.08 22.08 34.81
CA ALA A 138 20.51 22.96 33.74
C ALA A 138 19.55 24.12 33.49
N SER A 139 20.11 25.29 33.17
CA SER A 139 19.34 26.44 32.70
C SER A 139 18.49 26.07 31.47
N MET A 140 17.28 26.65 31.35
CA MET A 140 16.32 26.33 30.28
C MET A 140 16.95 26.34 28.87
N LEU A 141 17.93 27.24 28.64
CA LEU A 141 18.64 27.36 27.37
C LEU A 141 19.59 26.20 27.09
N GLU A 142 20.33 25.70 28.08
CA GLU A 142 21.22 24.55 27.92
C GLU A 142 20.43 23.24 27.78
N ALA A 143 19.34 23.09 28.53
CA ALA A 143 18.41 21.99 28.37
C ALA A 143 17.85 21.96 26.94
N VAL A 144 17.39 23.10 26.41
CA VAL A 144 16.90 23.21 25.03
C VAL A 144 17.99 22.89 24.01
N LYS A 145 19.22 23.35 24.20
CA LYS A 145 20.34 23.11 23.27
C LYS A 145 20.76 21.64 23.23
N LEU A 146 20.83 20.98 24.39
CA LEU A 146 21.15 19.56 24.51
C LEU A 146 20.02 18.69 23.94
N ILE A 147 18.76 19.03 24.21
CA ILE A 147 17.60 18.34 23.61
C ILE A 147 17.62 18.52 22.08
N TYR A 148 17.86 19.73 21.57
CA TYR A 148 17.83 20.02 20.15
C TYR A 148 18.95 19.28 19.37
N ILE A 149 20.20 19.36 19.85
CA ILE A 149 21.35 18.78 19.16
C ILE A 149 21.32 17.24 19.21
N ASN A 150 20.97 16.65 20.36
CA ASN A 150 20.90 15.20 20.49
C ASN A 150 19.68 14.61 19.79
N SER A 151 18.55 15.34 19.75
CA SER A 151 17.38 14.93 18.96
C SER A 151 17.69 14.94 17.47
N PHE A 152 18.41 15.96 16.97
CA PHE A 152 18.80 16.03 15.56
C PHE A 152 19.71 14.86 15.17
N ARG A 153 20.73 14.54 15.97
CA ARG A 153 21.60 13.37 15.75
C ARG A 153 20.82 12.05 15.74
N SER A 154 19.86 11.90 16.64
CA SER A 154 19.00 10.72 16.72
C SER A 154 18.13 10.58 15.47
N MET A 155 17.53 11.68 15.02
CA MET A 155 16.66 11.72 13.84
C MET A 155 17.44 11.40 12.57
N VAL A 156 18.65 11.95 12.42
CA VAL A 156 19.55 11.65 11.30
C VAL A 156 19.96 10.17 11.31
N SER A 157 20.26 9.60 12.47
CA SER A 157 20.65 8.18 12.58
C SER A 157 19.52 7.25 12.15
N VAL A 158 18.28 7.50 12.59
CA VAL A 158 17.10 6.71 12.21
C VAL A 158 16.78 6.88 10.72
N LEU A 159 16.91 8.10 10.18
CA LEU A 159 16.68 8.36 8.76
C LEU A 159 17.72 7.66 7.88
N LEU A 160 19.00 7.76 8.23
CA LEU A 160 20.08 7.07 7.53
C LEU A 160 19.92 5.54 7.61
N GLY A 161 19.59 5.02 8.80
CA GLY A 161 19.29 3.61 8.98
C GLY A 161 18.13 3.14 8.10
N GLY A 162 17.07 3.94 8.02
CA GLY A 162 15.91 3.68 7.17
C GLY A 162 16.22 3.70 5.67
N ILE A 163 17.06 4.64 5.20
CA ILE A 163 17.50 4.72 3.80
C ILE A 163 18.35 3.50 3.42
N VAL A 164 19.34 3.17 4.24
CA VAL A 164 20.24 2.04 4.00
C VAL A 164 19.47 0.71 4.03
N PHE A 165 18.56 0.56 5.00
CA PHE A 165 17.72 -0.62 5.12
C PHE A 165 16.73 -0.74 3.94
N SER A 166 16.15 0.36 3.47
CA SER A 166 15.10 0.32 2.44
C SER A 166 15.63 0.14 1.01
N LEU A 167 16.88 0.52 0.72
CA LEU A 167 17.53 0.34 -0.59
C LEU A 167 17.45 -1.10 -1.14
N PRO A 168 17.91 -2.15 -0.43
CA PRO A 168 17.85 -3.51 -0.95
C PRO A 168 16.40 -3.98 -1.18
N PHE A 169 15.46 -3.55 -0.34
CA PHE A 169 14.04 -3.85 -0.51
C PHE A 169 13.43 -3.14 -1.73
N ALA A 170 13.83 -1.90 -1.99
CA ALA A 170 13.38 -1.16 -3.18
C ALA A 170 13.91 -1.79 -4.48
N ILE A 171 15.17 -2.22 -4.50
CA ILE A 171 15.78 -2.89 -5.64
C ILE A 171 15.08 -4.24 -5.90
N THR A 172 14.91 -5.04 -4.85
CA THR A 172 14.23 -6.35 -4.97
C THR A 172 12.77 -6.20 -5.40
N SER A 173 12.05 -5.17 -4.92
CA SER A 173 10.68 -4.94 -5.34
C SER A 173 10.56 -4.47 -6.80
N TYR A 174 11.53 -3.69 -7.30
CA TYR A 174 11.61 -3.32 -8.72
C TYR A 174 11.69 -4.54 -9.62
N PHE A 175 12.67 -5.43 -9.38
CA PHE A 175 12.86 -6.63 -10.20
C PHE A 175 11.69 -7.59 -10.07
N SER A 176 11.15 -7.78 -8.86
CA SER A 176 9.99 -8.62 -8.62
C SER A 176 8.77 -8.11 -9.38
N ALA A 177 8.50 -6.80 -9.34
CA ALA A 177 7.41 -6.18 -10.07
C ALA A 177 7.59 -6.36 -11.58
N LEU A 178 8.78 -6.05 -12.10
CA LEU A 178 9.07 -6.16 -13.53
C LEU A 178 8.87 -7.59 -14.04
N TYR A 179 9.41 -8.58 -13.32
CA TYR A 179 9.21 -10.00 -13.63
C TYR A 179 7.73 -10.39 -13.66
N LEU A 180 6.95 -9.97 -12.65
CA LEU A 180 5.53 -10.29 -12.56
C LEU A 180 4.70 -9.64 -13.68
N TYR A 181 4.97 -8.38 -14.02
CA TYR A 181 4.21 -7.67 -15.06
C TYR A 181 4.58 -8.15 -16.46
N ILE A 182 5.86 -8.35 -16.79
CA ILE A 182 6.28 -8.91 -18.07
C ILE A 182 5.70 -10.31 -18.27
N ARG A 183 5.78 -11.18 -17.24
CA ARG A 183 5.22 -12.54 -17.30
C ARG A 183 3.72 -12.53 -17.56
N ARG A 184 2.99 -11.58 -16.96
CA ARG A 184 1.55 -11.40 -17.21
C ARG A 184 1.25 -10.87 -18.60
N GLN A 185 2.01 -9.90 -19.09
CA GLN A 185 1.82 -9.33 -20.41
C GLN A 185 2.08 -10.36 -21.51
N LYS A 186 3.13 -11.19 -21.37
CA LYS A 186 3.42 -12.30 -22.28
C LYS A 186 2.30 -13.33 -22.33
N ARG A 187 1.73 -13.70 -21.18
CA ARG A 187 0.55 -14.61 -21.13
C ARG A 187 -0.67 -14.04 -21.84
N ARG A 188 -0.94 -12.74 -21.68
CA ARG A 188 -2.05 -12.07 -22.37
C ARG A 188 -1.83 -12.06 -23.88
N MET A 189 -0.63 -11.71 -24.34
CA MET A 189 -0.31 -11.68 -25.76
C MET A 189 -0.44 -13.07 -26.40
N ASN A 190 0.08 -14.11 -25.74
CA ASN A 190 -0.04 -15.49 -26.22
C ASN A 190 -1.51 -15.95 -26.33
N ASN A 191 -2.36 -15.54 -25.39
CA ASN A 191 -3.79 -15.87 -25.46
C ASN A 191 -4.49 -15.13 -26.60
N LEU A 192 -4.13 -13.88 -26.88
CA LEU A 192 -4.67 -13.11 -28.01
C LEU A 192 -4.24 -13.73 -29.35
N ILE A 193 -2.97 -14.10 -29.49
CA ILE A 193 -2.45 -14.77 -30.70
C ILE A 193 -3.13 -16.12 -30.90
N LYS A 194 -3.28 -16.92 -29.84
CA LYS A 194 -3.96 -18.23 -29.91
C LYS A 194 -5.42 -18.09 -30.32
N ASN A 195 -6.14 -17.13 -29.75
CA ASN A 195 -7.55 -16.89 -30.10
C ASN A 195 -7.67 -16.44 -31.57
N ASN A 196 -6.88 -15.45 -32.01
CA ASN A 196 -6.89 -14.98 -33.39
C ASN A 196 -6.54 -16.10 -34.40
N HIS A 197 -5.62 -17.01 -34.04
CA HIS A 197 -5.27 -18.14 -34.89
C HIS A 197 -6.43 -19.13 -35.02
N ASN A 198 -7.07 -19.50 -33.90
CA ASN A 198 -8.25 -20.36 -33.91
C ASN A 198 -9.42 -19.75 -34.72
N ASP A 199 -9.63 -18.44 -34.63
CA ASP A 199 -10.66 -17.72 -35.39
C ASP A 199 -10.38 -17.76 -36.90
N SER A 200 -9.10 -17.70 -37.29
CA SER A 200 -8.66 -17.77 -38.68
C SER A 200 -8.79 -19.18 -39.30
N GLU A 201 -8.60 -20.24 -38.52
CA GLU A 201 -8.82 -21.63 -38.98
C GLU A 201 -10.31 -21.93 -39.16
N SER A 202 -11.14 -21.54 -38.17
CA SER A 202 -12.60 -21.68 -38.23
C SER A 202 -13.21 -20.97 -39.46
N SER A 203 -12.71 -19.77 -39.79
CA SER A 203 -13.16 -19.02 -40.97
C SER A 203 -12.82 -19.70 -42.30
N LYS A 204 -11.71 -20.45 -42.36
CA LYS A 204 -11.31 -21.20 -43.57
C LYS A 204 -12.12 -22.47 -43.76
N GLU A 205 -12.41 -23.22 -42.69
CA GLU A 205 -13.28 -24.40 -42.75
C GLU A 205 -14.68 -24.06 -43.24
N ILE A 206 -15.26 -22.95 -42.79
CA ILE A 206 -16.60 -22.51 -43.22
C ILE A 206 -16.63 -22.12 -44.70
N SER A 207 -15.51 -21.65 -45.27
CA SER A 207 -15.44 -21.26 -46.69
C SER A 207 -15.25 -22.43 -47.67
N HIS A 208 -14.85 -23.60 -47.16
CA HIS A 208 -14.56 -24.78 -47.98
C HIS A 208 -15.67 -25.84 -47.98
N ASN A 209 -16.71 -25.68 -47.15
CA ASN A 209 -17.95 -26.46 -47.13
C ASN A 209 -19.09 -25.70 -47.82
#